data_AF-A0A3N9MQ38-F1
#
_entry.id   AF-A0A3N9MQ38-F1
#
_cell.length_a   1.000
_cell.length_b   1.000
_cell.length_c   1.000
_cell.angle_alpha   90.00
_cell.angle_beta   90.00
_cell.angle_gamma   90.00
#
_symmetry.space_group_name_H-M   'P 1'
#
loop_
_entity.id
_entity.type
_entity.pdbx_description
1 polymer ?
#
loop_
_entity_poly.entity_id
_entity_poly.type
_entity_poly.pdbx_seq_one_letter_code
_entity_poly.pdbx_strand_id
1 'polypeptide(L)'
;MSATLWDSFDHLLQEAEQSFLKQDVDQALNLWKQYYKITAKVEYQKVIAEVAELWKDSKLDQISSLEMLYNIFTRYQELLRNQKISSFTFQLYKKLIIKIYKVKFQQINASDNSLAAGIFDYLSGNHESASVKLNSILKSRIDSIEARKYLGYVCMELKKQDQAIELLTQNLFLGANELKPEDFYLSQYKMLYGRLHATYSAHDVAAWMLVFESWYRNWLILKEDESFFILLRNKESAERIMQVKYYQFERYRHFVRCLFIADYARSYKLKERGLIIEQEQYMMKLDPHLFARYRNKRKELD
;
A
#
# COMPACT_ATOMS: atom_id res chain seq x y z
N MET A 1 31.30 3.93 32.78
CA MET A 1 31.20 4.66 31.49
C MET A 1 30.39 5.92 31.76
N SER A 2 30.91 7.11 31.48
CA SER A 2 30.19 8.37 31.74
C SER A 2 29.13 8.59 30.65
N ALA A 3 27.87 8.73 31.04
CA ALA A 3 26.81 9.15 30.13
C ALA A 3 27.18 10.51 29.52
N THR A 4 27.10 10.61 28.20
CA THR A 4 27.34 11.84 27.46
C THR A 4 26.12 12.76 27.55
N LEU A 5 26.32 14.05 27.24
CA LEU A 5 25.22 15.01 27.12
C LEU A 5 24.16 14.53 26.09
N TRP A 6 24.59 13.83 25.05
CA TRP A 6 23.71 13.25 24.03
C TRP A 6 22.86 12.10 24.58
N ASP A 7 23.43 11.25 25.43
CA ASP A 7 22.67 10.18 26.12
C ASP A 7 21.54 10.77 26.97
N SER A 8 21.75 11.95 27.57
CA SER A 8 20.71 12.64 28.34
C SER A 8 19.56 13.18 27.48
N PHE A 9 19.85 13.58 26.23
CA PHE A 9 18.82 14.08 25.29
C PHE A 9 18.03 12.95 24.66
N ASP A 10 18.69 11.86 24.28
CA ASP A 10 18.03 10.66 23.78
C ASP A 10 17.15 10.03 24.87
N HIS A 11 17.58 10.09 26.13
CA HIS A 11 16.77 9.67 27.28
C HIS A 11 15.50 10.51 27.42
N LEU A 12 15.59 11.84 27.38
CA LEU A 12 14.44 12.75 27.44
C LEU A 12 13.42 12.47 26.33
N LEU A 13 13.90 12.22 25.11
CA LEU A 13 13.04 11.89 23.98
C LEU A 13 12.34 10.55 24.19
N GLN A 14 13.06 9.53 24.66
CA GLN A 14 12.48 8.21 24.97
C GLN A 14 11.45 8.30 26.09
N GLU A 15 11.71 9.06 27.16
CA GLU A 15 10.76 9.29 28.24
C GLU A 15 9.48 9.97 27.74
N ALA A 16 9.61 10.98 26.87
CA ALA A 16 8.45 11.64 26.27
C ALA A 16 7.59 10.67 25.47
N GLU A 17 8.20 9.82 24.63
CA GLU A 17 7.48 8.78 23.90
C GLU A 17 6.81 7.77 24.84
N GLN A 18 7.49 7.35 25.90
CA GLN A 18 6.94 6.41 26.87
C GLN A 18 5.75 6.99 27.64
N SER A 19 5.82 8.24 28.09
CA SER A 19 4.70 8.93 28.74
C SER A 19 3.51 9.04 27.80
N PHE A 20 3.74 9.39 26.53
CA PHE A 20 2.68 9.42 25.52
C PHE A 20 2.03 8.03 25.33
N LEU A 21 2.83 6.97 25.23
CA LEU A 21 2.31 5.61 25.10
C LEU A 21 1.59 5.10 26.36
N LYS A 22 1.88 5.68 27.52
CA LYS A 22 1.13 5.46 28.78
C LYS A 22 -0.13 6.35 28.87
N GLN A 23 -0.39 7.18 27.86
CA GLN A 23 -1.50 8.13 27.79
C GLN A 23 -1.39 9.28 28.80
N ASP A 24 -0.19 9.52 29.35
CA ASP A 24 0.13 10.74 30.11
C ASP A 24 0.64 11.82 29.14
N VAL A 25 -0.30 12.42 28.43
CA VAL A 25 0.01 13.35 27.34
C VAL A 25 0.52 14.69 27.85
N ASP A 26 0.05 15.16 29.01
CA ASP A 26 0.55 16.40 29.60
C ASP A 26 2.02 16.26 29.98
N GLN A 27 2.41 15.12 30.58
CA GLN A 27 3.81 14.83 30.85
C GLN A 27 4.63 14.72 29.56
N ALA A 28 4.14 13.99 28.55
CA ALA A 28 4.82 13.85 27.27
C ALA A 28 5.08 15.20 26.58
N LEU A 29 4.06 16.06 26.51
CA LEU A 29 4.17 17.41 25.93
C LEU A 29 5.18 18.26 26.70
N ASN A 30 5.24 18.15 28.03
CA ASN A 30 6.23 18.86 28.84
C ASN A 30 7.66 18.37 28.55
N LEU A 31 7.88 17.06 28.43
CA LEU A 31 9.19 16.49 28.10
C LEU A 31 9.65 16.88 26.68
N TRP A 32 8.77 16.85 25.68
CA TRP A 32 9.12 17.35 24.34
C TRP A 32 9.39 18.87 24.32
N LYS A 33 8.67 19.67 25.12
CA LYS A 33 8.99 21.10 25.28
C LYS A 33 10.37 21.32 25.89
N GLN A 34 10.77 20.49 26.86
CA GLN A 34 12.11 20.55 27.45
C GLN A 34 13.18 20.16 26.43
N TYR A 35 12.96 19.06 25.70
CA TYR A 35 13.85 18.64 24.61
C TYR A 35 14.02 19.72 23.54
N TYR A 36 12.91 20.38 23.14
CA TYR A 36 12.95 21.51 22.22
C TYR A 36 13.77 22.69 22.77
N LYS A 37 13.57 23.08 24.03
CA LYS A 37 14.33 24.18 24.66
C LYS A 37 15.83 23.94 24.64
N ILE A 38 16.26 22.68 24.75
CA ILE A 38 17.66 22.31 24.80
C ILE A 38 18.28 22.21 23.39
N THR A 39 17.55 21.60 22.45
CA THR A 39 18.08 21.30 21.10
C THR A 39 17.78 22.37 20.06
N ALA A 40 16.84 23.30 20.35
CA ALA A 40 16.29 24.28 19.41
C ALA A 40 15.76 23.69 18.09
N LYS A 41 15.45 22.39 18.06
CA LYS A 41 14.94 21.70 16.88
C LYS A 41 13.48 22.09 16.61
N VAL A 42 13.28 23.04 15.71
CA VAL A 42 11.97 23.63 15.36
C VAL A 42 10.90 22.59 14.99
N GLU A 43 11.29 21.45 14.45
CA GLU A 43 10.39 20.32 14.14
C GLU A 43 9.58 19.84 15.37
N TYR A 44 10.13 19.93 16.59
CA TYR A 44 9.43 19.51 17.80
C TYR A 44 8.34 20.49 18.24
N GLN A 45 8.44 21.78 17.92
CA GLN A 45 7.32 22.70 18.16
C GLN A 45 6.09 22.29 17.35
N LYS A 46 6.31 21.89 16.09
CA LYS A 46 5.26 21.38 15.21
C LYS A 46 4.68 20.08 15.76
N VAL A 47 5.52 19.11 16.16
CA VAL A 47 5.06 17.85 16.77
C VAL A 47 4.23 18.08 18.02
N ILE A 48 4.65 18.98 18.93
CA ILE A 48 3.93 19.31 20.17
C ILE A 48 2.53 19.85 19.84
N ALA A 49 2.42 20.76 18.86
CA ALA A 49 1.15 21.32 18.44
C ALA A 49 0.23 20.24 17.82
N GLU A 50 0.77 19.45 16.88
CA GLU A 50 0.03 18.36 16.22
C GLU A 50 -0.49 17.32 17.23
N VAL A 51 0.36 16.88 18.18
CA VAL A 51 -0.05 15.90 19.20
C VAL A 51 -1.13 16.48 20.11
N ALA A 52 -0.99 17.74 20.55
CA ALA A 52 -1.98 18.36 21.41
C ALA A 52 -3.36 18.52 20.74
N GLU A 53 -3.38 18.84 19.45
CA GLU A 53 -4.61 18.94 18.65
C GLU A 53 -5.24 17.55 18.42
N LEU A 54 -4.45 16.60 17.92
CA LEU A 54 -4.94 15.25 17.66
C LEU A 54 -5.43 14.56 18.92
N TRP A 55 -4.76 14.74 20.07
CA TRP A 55 -5.16 14.10 21.32
C TRP A 55 -6.57 14.49 21.73
N LYS A 56 -6.91 15.79 21.65
CA LYS A 56 -8.25 16.30 21.95
C LYS A 56 -9.33 15.70 21.04
N ASP A 57 -8.99 15.53 19.76
CA ASP A 57 -9.91 15.01 18.74
C ASP A 57 -10.10 13.48 18.79
N SER A 58 -9.10 12.78 19.29
CA SER A 58 -8.94 11.34 19.05
C SER A 58 -9.85 10.45 19.89
N LYS A 59 -10.29 10.90 21.07
CA LYS A 59 -11.11 10.14 22.03
C LYS A 59 -10.65 8.68 22.17
N LEU A 60 -9.32 8.45 22.22
CA LEU A 60 -8.73 7.11 22.23
C LEU A 60 -9.12 6.27 23.46
N ASP A 61 -9.49 6.94 24.54
CA ASP A 61 -10.07 6.40 25.77
C ASP A 61 -11.45 5.78 25.54
N GLN A 62 -12.22 6.29 24.57
CA GLN A 62 -13.61 5.88 24.27
C GLN A 62 -13.72 4.80 23.18
N ILE A 63 -12.61 4.23 22.72
CA ILE A 63 -12.62 3.18 21.70
C ILE A 63 -13.23 1.90 22.28
N SER A 64 -14.42 1.54 21.81
CA SER A 64 -15.20 0.38 22.24
C SER A 64 -15.20 -0.78 21.24
N SER A 65 -14.77 -0.55 19.99
CA SER A 65 -14.75 -1.58 18.95
C SER A 65 -13.49 -1.51 18.09
N LEU A 66 -13.16 -2.63 17.45
CA LEU A 66 -12.05 -2.73 16.50
C LEU A 66 -12.26 -1.84 15.28
N GLU A 67 -13.52 -1.70 14.83
CA GLU A 67 -13.89 -0.83 13.73
C GLU A 67 -13.65 0.65 14.05
N MET A 68 -13.93 1.10 15.28
CA MET A 68 -13.59 2.47 15.70
C MET A 68 -12.08 2.69 15.70
N LEU A 69 -11.29 1.72 16.19
CA LEU A 69 -9.83 1.81 16.17
C LEU A 69 -9.29 1.88 14.74
N TYR A 70 -9.87 1.10 13.83
CA TYR A 70 -9.51 1.09 12.41
C TYR A 70 -9.85 2.43 11.74
N ASN A 71 -11.03 2.99 11.98
CA ASN A 71 -11.41 4.29 11.44
C ASN A 71 -10.48 5.42 11.90
N ILE A 72 -10.03 5.39 13.17
CA ILE A 72 -9.03 6.35 13.68
C ILE A 72 -7.68 6.16 12.98
N PHE A 73 -7.24 4.91 12.80
CA PHE A 73 -6.01 4.61 12.08
C PHE A 73 -6.04 5.13 10.64
N THR A 74 -7.14 4.87 9.92
CA THR A 74 -7.33 5.35 8.54
C THR A 74 -7.34 6.88 8.51
N ARG A 75 -8.05 7.56 9.43
CA ARG A 75 -8.04 9.03 9.53
C ARG A 75 -6.62 9.59 9.68
N TYR A 76 -5.78 8.97 10.51
CA TYR A 76 -4.39 9.44 10.67
C TYR A 76 -3.54 9.21 9.43
N GLN A 77 -3.75 8.10 8.70
CA GLN A 77 -3.12 7.92 7.39
C GLN A 77 -3.54 9.04 6.42
N GLU A 78 -4.79 9.48 6.45
CA GLU A 78 -5.27 10.58 5.62
C GLU A 78 -4.69 11.94 6.01
N LEU A 79 -4.55 12.20 7.31
CA LEU A 79 -3.91 13.43 7.79
C LEU A 79 -2.44 13.49 7.38
N LEU A 80 -1.71 12.36 7.49
CA LEU A 80 -0.33 12.26 7.02
C LEU A 80 -0.25 12.50 5.51
N ARG A 81 -1.11 11.83 4.73
CA ARG A 81 -1.21 12.01 3.26
C ARG A 81 -1.42 13.47 2.88
N ASN A 82 -2.33 14.14 3.58
CA ASN A 82 -2.67 15.53 3.30
C ASN A 82 -1.64 16.52 3.90
N GLN A 83 -0.49 16.02 4.39
CA GLN A 83 0.60 16.78 5.01
C GLN A 83 0.13 17.65 6.19
N LYS A 84 -1.00 17.28 6.81
CA LYS A 84 -1.57 17.97 7.97
C LYS A 84 -0.84 17.60 9.26
N ILE A 85 -0.17 16.44 9.28
CA ILE A 85 0.64 15.98 10.41
C ILE A 85 2.01 15.51 9.89
N SER A 86 3.02 15.59 10.75
CA SER A 86 4.36 15.08 10.45
C SER A 86 4.42 13.55 10.49
N SER A 87 5.42 12.98 9.81
CA SER A 87 5.70 11.54 9.87
C SER A 87 5.97 11.07 11.30
N PHE A 88 6.68 11.88 12.10
CA PHE A 88 6.97 11.55 13.49
C PHE A 88 5.67 11.42 14.32
N THR A 89 4.78 12.40 14.24
CA THR A 89 3.47 12.36 14.89
C THR A 89 2.67 11.14 14.45
N PHE A 90 2.62 10.84 13.16
CA PHE A 90 1.95 9.63 12.67
C PHE A 90 2.53 8.33 13.29
N GLN A 91 3.86 8.19 13.36
CA GLN A 91 4.49 7.01 13.96
C GLN A 91 4.16 6.87 15.45
N LEU A 92 4.11 7.98 16.20
CA LEU A 92 3.70 7.96 17.61
C LEU A 92 2.28 7.43 17.78
N TYR A 93 1.31 7.99 17.04
CA TYR A 93 -0.07 7.54 17.10
C TYR A 93 -0.24 6.11 16.59
N LYS A 94 0.51 5.70 15.55
CA LYS A 94 0.55 4.32 15.08
C LYS A 94 1.01 3.37 16.20
N LYS A 95 2.10 3.68 16.92
CA LYS A 95 2.57 2.89 18.06
C LYS A 95 1.48 2.78 19.15
N LEU A 96 0.81 3.89 19.47
CA LEU A 96 -0.25 3.92 20.47
C LEU A 96 -1.47 3.06 20.05
N ILE A 97 -1.93 3.20 18.81
CA ILE A 97 -3.03 2.41 18.25
C ILE A 97 -2.70 0.91 18.29
N ILE A 98 -1.48 0.52 17.89
CA ILE A 98 -1.02 -0.88 17.97
C ILE A 98 -1.04 -1.38 19.42
N LYS A 99 -0.60 -0.55 20.38
CA LYS A 99 -0.66 -0.89 21.80
C LYS A 99 -2.10 -1.10 22.27
N ILE A 100 -3.03 -0.22 21.87
CA ILE A 100 -4.46 -0.35 22.19
C ILE A 100 -5.02 -1.64 21.60
N TYR A 101 -4.71 -1.97 20.34
CA TYR A 101 -5.10 -3.22 19.71
C TYR A 101 -4.64 -4.45 20.51
N LYS A 102 -3.34 -4.51 20.85
CA LYS A 102 -2.75 -5.62 21.61
C LYS A 102 -3.43 -5.83 22.97
N VAL A 103 -3.72 -4.73 23.67
CA VAL A 103 -4.30 -4.78 25.03
C VAL A 103 -5.79 -5.07 25.02
N LYS A 104 -6.56 -4.41 24.15
CA LYS A 104 -8.03 -4.44 24.21
C LYS A 104 -8.69 -5.42 23.23
N PHE A 105 -8.08 -5.69 22.08
CA PHE A 105 -8.79 -6.31 20.96
C PHE A 105 -8.18 -7.61 20.45
N GLN A 106 -6.87 -7.82 20.58
CA GLN A 106 -6.18 -8.94 19.94
C GLN A 106 -6.70 -10.31 20.39
N GLN A 107 -6.93 -10.51 21.69
CA GLN A 107 -7.45 -11.80 22.21
C GLN A 107 -8.93 -11.98 21.90
N ILE A 108 -9.73 -10.92 22.05
CA ILE A 108 -11.19 -10.96 21.85
C ILE A 108 -11.53 -11.23 20.38
N ASN A 109 -10.73 -10.69 19.45
CA ASN A 109 -10.93 -10.79 18.01
C ASN A 109 -10.00 -11.81 17.35
N ALA A 110 -9.49 -12.79 18.10
CA ALA A 110 -8.56 -13.78 17.55
C ALA A 110 -9.16 -14.57 16.37
N SER A 111 -10.47 -14.88 16.44
CA SER A 111 -11.26 -15.54 15.41
C SER A 111 -11.95 -14.60 14.42
N ASP A 112 -11.85 -13.28 14.62
CA ASP A 112 -12.42 -12.30 13.71
C ASP A 112 -11.62 -12.27 12.41
N ASN A 113 -12.29 -12.54 11.29
CA ASN A 113 -11.69 -12.50 9.95
C ASN A 113 -11.94 -11.17 9.24
N SER A 114 -12.18 -10.09 9.99
CA SER A 114 -12.33 -8.74 9.46
C SER A 114 -11.02 -8.18 8.89
N LEU A 115 -11.16 -7.20 7.98
CA LEU A 115 -10.04 -6.45 7.41
C LEU A 115 -9.23 -5.74 8.49
N ALA A 116 -9.92 -5.12 9.45
CA ALA A 116 -9.31 -4.44 10.58
C ALA A 116 -8.44 -5.40 11.40
N ALA A 117 -8.95 -6.60 11.74
CA ALA A 117 -8.19 -7.61 12.48
C ALA A 117 -6.94 -8.06 11.71
N GLY A 118 -7.06 -8.34 10.42
CA GLY A 118 -5.92 -8.71 9.57
C GLY A 118 -4.85 -7.62 9.47
N ILE A 119 -5.26 -6.35 9.32
CA ILE A 119 -4.35 -5.21 9.26
C ILE A 119 -3.64 -5.02 10.61
N PHE A 120 -4.36 -5.06 11.72
CA PHE A 120 -3.76 -4.84 13.03
C PHE A 120 -2.87 -6.00 13.49
N ASP A 121 -3.16 -7.23 13.07
CA ASP A 121 -2.24 -8.35 13.26
C ASP A 121 -0.93 -8.14 12.51
N TYR A 122 -0.99 -7.65 11.26
CA TYR A 122 0.22 -7.30 10.51
C TYR A 122 1.01 -6.20 11.24
N LEU A 123 0.35 -5.10 11.60
CA LEU A 123 0.97 -3.97 12.29
C LEU A 123 1.57 -4.36 13.65
N SER A 124 1.04 -5.40 14.28
CA SER A 124 1.48 -5.91 15.58
C SER A 124 2.65 -6.89 15.51
N GLY A 125 2.99 -7.38 14.31
CA GLY A 125 4.01 -8.40 14.08
C GLY A 125 3.48 -9.83 13.94
N ASN A 126 2.16 -10.05 14.02
CA ASN A 126 1.55 -11.38 13.94
C ASN A 126 1.30 -11.78 12.47
N HIS A 127 2.37 -11.84 11.68
CA HIS A 127 2.29 -11.96 10.23
C HIS A 127 1.56 -13.23 9.75
N GLU A 128 1.69 -14.35 10.43
CA GLU A 128 0.97 -15.58 10.08
C GLU A 128 -0.55 -15.43 10.27
N SER A 129 -0.99 -14.86 11.40
CA SER A 129 -2.41 -14.61 11.65
C SER A 129 -2.99 -13.61 10.67
N ALA A 130 -2.25 -12.53 10.40
CA ALA A 130 -2.61 -11.55 9.38
C ALA A 130 -2.76 -12.20 8.00
N SER A 131 -1.84 -13.09 7.62
CA SER A 131 -1.89 -13.83 6.36
C SER A 131 -3.19 -14.61 6.23
N VAL A 132 -3.60 -15.35 7.26
CA VAL A 132 -4.83 -16.17 7.23
C VAL A 132 -6.07 -15.28 7.07
N LYS A 133 -6.19 -14.23 7.88
CA LYS A 133 -7.33 -13.31 7.86
C LYS A 133 -7.46 -12.59 6.53
N LEU A 134 -6.37 -12.01 6.03
CA LEU A 134 -6.36 -11.27 4.77
C LEU A 134 -6.59 -12.16 3.54
N ASN A 135 -6.08 -13.41 3.55
CA ASN A 135 -6.43 -14.39 2.52
C ASN A 135 -7.91 -14.76 2.53
N SER A 136 -8.50 -14.95 3.72
CA SER A 136 -9.93 -15.24 3.86
C SER A 136 -10.78 -14.12 3.23
N ILE A 137 -10.41 -12.87 3.46
CA ILE A 137 -11.07 -11.70 2.87
C ILE A 137 -10.92 -11.69 1.35
N LEU A 138 -9.74 -11.98 0.80
CA LEU A 138 -9.57 -12.00 -0.65
C LEU A 138 -10.33 -13.14 -1.35
N LYS A 139 -10.61 -14.24 -0.64
CA LYS A 139 -11.49 -15.30 -1.15
C LYS A 139 -12.94 -14.85 -1.29
N SER A 140 -13.45 -14.06 -0.35
CA SER A 140 -14.83 -13.56 -0.38
C SER A 140 -14.98 -12.23 -1.15
N ARG A 141 -13.95 -11.40 -1.12
CA ARG A 141 -13.89 -10.07 -1.71
C ARG A 141 -12.56 -9.87 -2.43
N ILE A 142 -12.48 -10.47 -3.61
CA ILE A 142 -11.27 -10.45 -4.45
C ILE A 142 -10.89 -9.03 -4.91
N ASP A 143 -11.82 -8.08 -4.94
CA ASP A 143 -11.54 -6.70 -5.35
C ASP A 143 -10.99 -5.82 -4.21
N SER A 144 -10.84 -6.35 -2.99
CA SER A 144 -10.35 -5.58 -1.84
C SER A 144 -8.89 -5.15 -2.03
N ILE A 145 -8.70 -3.85 -2.29
CA ILE A 145 -7.39 -3.22 -2.46
C ILE A 145 -6.61 -3.28 -1.15
N GLU A 146 -7.23 -2.93 -0.02
CA GLU A 146 -6.52 -2.92 1.26
C GLU A 146 -6.11 -4.32 1.71
N ALA A 147 -6.99 -5.32 1.57
CA ALA A 147 -6.65 -6.70 1.95
C ALA A 147 -5.45 -7.22 1.15
N ARG A 148 -5.46 -6.98 -0.16
CA ARG A 148 -4.36 -7.38 -1.07
C ARG A 148 -3.07 -6.64 -0.78
N LYS A 149 -3.14 -5.32 -0.50
CA LYS A 149 -1.98 -4.51 -0.12
C LYS A 149 -1.32 -5.06 1.14
N TYR A 150 -2.09 -5.23 2.21
CA TYR A 150 -1.55 -5.71 3.48
C TYR A 150 -1.13 -7.18 3.41
N LEU A 151 -1.79 -8.03 2.62
CA LEU A 151 -1.34 -9.40 2.42
C LEU A 151 0.01 -9.45 1.69
N GLY A 152 0.19 -8.58 0.70
CA GLY A 152 1.48 -8.43 0.04
C GLY A 152 2.60 -8.01 1.01
N TYR A 153 2.32 -7.08 1.94
CA TYR A 153 3.24 -6.71 3.00
C TYR A 153 3.56 -7.87 3.94
N VAL A 154 2.55 -8.63 4.36
CA VAL A 154 2.71 -9.84 5.15
C VAL A 154 3.61 -10.85 4.44
N CYS A 155 3.43 -11.07 3.13
CA CYS A 155 4.27 -11.98 2.36
C CYS A 155 5.75 -11.55 2.36
N MET A 156 6.05 -10.24 2.36
CA MET A 156 7.45 -9.77 2.45
C MET A 156 8.06 -10.08 3.81
N GLU A 157 7.35 -9.82 4.90
CA GLU A 157 7.82 -10.14 6.26
C GLU A 157 8.02 -11.65 6.44
N LEU A 158 7.16 -12.47 5.81
CA LEU A 158 7.28 -13.93 5.78
C LEU A 158 8.27 -14.46 4.73
N LYS A 159 9.05 -13.59 4.08
CA LYS A 159 10.04 -13.93 3.03
C LYS A 159 9.47 -14.66 1.80
N LYS A 160 8.17 -14.54 1.55
CA LYS A 160 7.48 -15.07 0.36
C LYS A 160 7.47 -14.02 -0.76
N GLN A 161 8.66 -13.74 -1.29
CA GLN A 161 8.88 -12.62 -2.22
C GLN A 161 7.99 -12.71 -3.46
N ASP A 162 7.92 -13.87 -4.12
CA ASP A 162 7.14 -14.03 -5.35
C ASP A 162 5.65 -13.69 -5.14
N GLN A 163 5.06 -14.19 -4.04
CA GLN A 163 3.67 -13.91 -3.67
C GLN A 163 3.45 -12.44 -3.29
N ALA A 164 4.42 -11.82 -2.62
CA ALA A 164 4.34 -10.40 -2.29
C ALA A 164 4.29 -9.56 -3.57
N ILE A 165 5.19 -9.84 -4.52
CA ILE A 165 5.25 -9.04 -5.74
C ILE A 165 4.00 -9.28 -6.59
N GLU A 166 3.50 -10.52 -6.67
CA GLU A 166 2.21 -10.86 -7.28
C GLU A 166 1.07 -10.00 -6.71
N LEU A 167 0.82 -10.10 -5.41
CA LEU A 167 -0.31 -9.45 -4.75
C LEU A 167 -0.24 -7.94 -4.90
N LEU A 168 0.93 -7.35 -4.69
CA LEU A 168 1.04 -5.92 -4.75
C LEU A 168 0.98 -5.40 -6.20
N THR A 169 1.39 -6.19 -7.18
CA THR A 169 1.21 -5.85 -8.59
C THR A 169 -0.26 -5.94 -8.99
N GLN A 170 -0.96 -7.01 -8.60
CA GLN A 170 -2.41 -7.13 -8.74
C GLN A 170 -3.14 -5.89 -8.16
N ASN A 171 -2.66 -5.38 -7.03
CA ASN A 171 -3.22 -4.19 -6.35
C ASN A 171 -3.16 -2.93 -7.22
N LEU A 172 -2.02 -2.72 -7.90
CA LEU A 172 -1.79 -1.59 -8.80
C LEU A 172 -2.82 -1.57 -9.94
N PHE A 173 -3.16 -2.72 -10.53
CA PHE A 173 -4.16 -2.78 -11.60
C PHE A 173 -5.58 -2.45 -11.13
N LEU A 174 -5.90 -2.78 -9.88
CA LEU A 174 -7.22 -2.53 -9.32
C LEU A 174 -7.41 -1.06 -8.93
N GLY A 175 -6.38 -0.44 -8.38
CA GLY A 175 -6.50 0.84 -7.68
C GLY A 175 -5.43 1.86 -8.02
N ALA A 176 -4.82 1.86 -9.22
CA ALA A 176 -3.75 2.81 -9.58
C ALA A 176 -4.04 4.29 -9.23
N ASN A 177 -5.31 4.70 -9.24
CA ASN A 177 -5.77 6.05 -8.90
C ASN A 177 -5.97 6.26 -7.39
N GLU A 178 -6.13 5.16 -6.64
CA GLU A 178 -6.24 5.11 -5.19
C GLU A 178 -4.87 4.95 -4.53
N LEU A 179 -3.83 4.66 -5.32
CA LEU A 179 -2.45 4.63 -4.86
C LEU A 179 -1.95 6.03 -4.56
N LYS A 180 -1.47 6.21 -3.34
CA LYS A 180 -0.98 7.48 -2.82
C LYS A 180 0.53 7.55 -3.03
N PRO A 181 1.10 8.73 -3.33
CA PRO A 181 2.54 8.90 -3.51
C PRO A 181 3.39 8.40 -2.33
N GLU A 182 2.83 8.40 -1.11
CA GLU A 182 3.48 7.96 0.12
C GLU A 182 3.17 6.51 0.51
N ASP A 183 2.36 5.77 -0.26
CA ASP A 183 2.22 4.33 -0.02
C ASP A 183 3.63 3.73 -0.08
N PHE A 184 4.09 3.17 1.04
CA PHE A 184 5.41 2.54 1.16
C PHE A 184 5.64 1.51 0.05
N TYR A 185 4.56 0.92 -0.47
CA TYR A 185 4.54 0.11 -1.67
C TYR A 185 5.10 0.79 -2.92
N LEU A 186 4.82 2.06 -3.16
CA LEU A 186 5.37 2.83 -4.29
C LEU A 186 6.89 3.01 -4.14
N SER A 187 7.40 3.11 -2.91
CA SER A 187 8.83 3.16 -2.60
C SER A 187 9.52 1.79 -2.69
N GLN A 188 8.86 0.71 -2.26
CA GLN A 188 9.37 -0.65 -2.40
C GLN A 188 9.24 -1.17 -3.85
N TYR A 189 8.21 -0.75 -4.57
CA TYR A 189 8.08 -0.89 -6.01
C TYR A 189 9.15 -0.07 -6.72
N LYS A 190 9.47 1.16 -6.29
CA LYS A 190 10.65 1.94 -6.74
C LYS A 190 11.98 1.23 -6.42
N MET A 191 12.08 0.45 -5.34
CA MET A 191 13.27 -0.37 -5.02
C MET A 191 13.34 -1.67 -5.83
N LEU A 192 12.21 -2.35 -6.06
CA LEU A 192 12.11 -3.50 -6.96
C LEU A 192 12.42 -3.06 -8.40
N TYR A 193 11.88 -1.91 -8.79
CA TYR A 193 12.20 -1.13 -9.98
C TYR A 193 13.68 -0.77 -10.02
N GLY A 194 14.29 -0.28 -8.93
CA GLY A 194 15.72 0.01 -8.85
C GLY A 194 16.60 -1.22 -9.09
N ARG A 195 16.21 -2.39 -8.58
CA ARG A 195 16.90 -3.67 -8.85
C ARG A 195 16.74 -4.16 -10.29
N LEU A 196 15.60 -3.90 -10.94
CA LEU A 196 15.35 -4.24 -12.34
C LEU A 196 15.98 -3.23 -13.31
N HIS A 197 16.05 -1.96 -12.90
CA HIS A 197 16.67 -0.83 -13.60
C HIS A 197 18.21 -0.88 -13.53
N ALA A 198 18.79 -1.51 -12.51
CA ALA A 198 20.20 -1.86 -12.49
C ALA A 198 20.57 -2.84 -13.62
N THR A 199 19.59 -3.58 -14.15
CA THR A 199 19.77 -4.54 -15.24
C THR A 199 19.53 -3.93 -16.63
N TYR A 200 18.74 -2.85 -16.75
CA TYR A 200 18.39 -2.23 -18.04
C TYR A 200 18.22 -0.71 -17.91
N SER A 201 18.92 0.04 -18.76
CA SER A 201 19.18 1.48 -18.61
C SER A 201 17.97 2.40 -18.65
N ALA A 202 18.10 3.50 -17.88
CA ALA A 202 17.22 4.68 -17.84
C ALA A 202 17.04 5.32 -19.21
N HIS A 203 15.80 5.59 -19.64
CA HIS A 203 15.35 6.93 -20.09
C HIS A 203 13.85 6.85 -20.48
N ASP A 204 13.12 7.88 -20.05
CA ASP A 204 11.72 8.22 -20.29
C ASP A 204 10.62 7.40 -19.62
N VAL A 205 9.50 8.08 -19.32
CA VAL A 205 8.30 7.57 -18.63
C VAL A 205 7.63 6.39 -19.38
N ALA A 206 7.98 6.14 -20.64
CA ALA A 206 7.67 4.87 -21.32
C ALA A 206 8.42 3.64 -20.73
N ALA A 207 9.49 3.87 -19.97
CA ALA A 207 10.22 2.89 -19.18
C ALA A 207 9.41 2.38 -17.97
N TRP A 208 8.40 3.13 -17.50
CA TRP A 208 7.45 2.60 -16.52
C TRP A 208 6.67 1.42 -17.09
N MET A 209 6.25 1.50 -18.35
CA MET A 209 5.45 0.45 -18.97
C MET A 209 6.26 -0.73 -19.45
N LEU A 210 7.47 -0.53 -19.98
CA LEU A 210 8.27 -1.62 -20.53
C LEU A 210 8.84 -2.57 -19.45
N VAL A 211 9.34 -2.04 -18.33
CA VAL A 211 9.85 -2.88 -17.24
C VAL A 211 8.70 -3.56 -16.50
N PHE A 212 7.56 -2.88 -16.38
CA PHE A 212 6.34 -3.42 -15.79
C PHE A 212 5.68 -4.48 -16.67
N GLU A 213 5.58 -4.27 -17.99
CA GLU A 213 5.15 -5.23 -19.00
C GLU A 213 6.07 -6.45 -19.03
N SER A 214 7.40 -6.26 -19.01
CA SER A 214 8.37 -7.36 -18.99
C SER A 214 8.32 -8.16 -17.70
N TRP A 215 8.17 -7.52 -16.54
CA TRP A 215 8.03 -8.22 -15.26
C TRP A 215 6.69 -8.96 -15.15
N TYR A 216 5.60 -8.32 -15.57
CA TYR A 216 4.26 -8.89 -15.52
C TYR A 216 4.06 -10.04 -16.53
N ARG A 217 4.64 -9.95 -17.74
CA ARG A 217 4.71 -11.08 -18.69
C ARG A 217 5.48 -12.27 -18.11
N ASN A 218 6.57 -12.02 -17.37
CA ASN A 218 7.30 -13.08 -16.67
C ASN A 218 6.47 -13.72 -15.53
N TRP A 219 5.61 -12.96 -14.86
CA TRP A 219 4.70 -13.48 -13.84
C TRP A 219 3.49 -14.24 -14.43
N LEU A 220 2.90 -13.75 -15.53
CA LEU A 220 1.83 -14.44 -16.29
C LEU A 220 2.24 -15.82 -16.83
N ILE A 221 3.53 -16.13 -16.88
CA ILE A 221 4.05 -17.44 -17.28
C ILE A 221 3.96 -18.46 -16.12
N LEU A 222 3.77 -18.01 -14.87
CA LEU A 222 3.96 -18.85 -13.69
C LEU A 222 2.66 -19.48 -13.15
N LYS A 223 1.48 -18.85 -13.29
CA LYS A 223 0.24 -19.43 -12.73
C LYS A 223 -1.06 -18.89 -13.33
N GLU A 224 -2.01 -19.80 -13.57
CA GLU A 224 -3.41 -19.49 -13.89
C GLU A 224 -4.13 -18.92 -12.66
N ASP A 225 -4.81 -17.77 -12.81
CA ASP A 225 -5.66 -17.12 -11.80
C ASP A 225 -6.95 -16.61 -12.45
N GLU A 226 -7.90 -17.53 -12.62
CA GLU A 226 -9.16 -17.27 -13.29
C GLU A 226 -10.01 -16.21 -12.59
N SER A 227 -9.95 -16.19 -11.25
CA SER A 227 -10.77 -15.28 -10.45
C SER A 227 -10.31 -13.83 -10.66
N PHE A 228 -9.00 -13.60 -10.70
CA PHE A 228 -8.45 -12.28 -10.99
C PHE A 228 -8.66 -11.88 -12.45
N PHE A 229 -8.57 -12.83 -13.39
CA PHE A 229 -8.90 -12.57 -14.80
C PHE A 229 -10.35 -12.10 -14.99
N ILE A 230 -11.33 -12.78 -14.38
CA ILE A 230 -12.74 -12.38 -14.43
C ILE A 230 -12.93 -10.99 -13.81
N LEU A 231 -12.29 -10.71 -12.67
CA LEU A 231 -12.33 -9.40 -12.03
C LEU A 231 -11.84 -8.29 -12.95
N LEU A 232 -10.68 -8.48 -13.58
CA LEU A 232 -10.11 -7.47 -14.48
C LEU A 232 -10.92 -7.28 -15.74
N ARG A 233 -11.45 -8.36 -16.32
CA ARG A 233 -12.39 -8.29 -17.45
C ARG A 233 -13.64 -7.50 -17.09
N ASN A 234 -14.22 -7.74 -15.92
CA ASN A 234 -15.41 -7.02 -15.46
C ASN A 234 -15.11 -5.53 -15.22
N LYS A 235 -13.98 -5.20 -14.57
CA LYS A 235 -13.57 -3.81 -14.37
C LYS A 235 -13.27 -3.09 -15.68
N GLU A 236 -12.58 -3.76 -16.60
CA GLU A 236 -12.28 -3.20 -17.92
C GLU A 236 -13.57 -2.92 -18.69
N SER A 237 -14.49 -3.89 -18.76
CA SER A 237 -15.79 -3.75 -19.42
C SER A 237 -16.66 -2.66 -18.78
N ALA A 238 -16.73 -2.60 -17.44
CA ALA A 238 -17.52 -1.61 -16.72
C ALA A 238 -17.01 -0.17 -16.94
N GLU A 239 -15.69 0.01 -17.01
CA GLU A 239 -15.07 1.31 -17.23
C GLU A 239 -14.88 1.63 -18.74
N ARG A 240 -15.11 0.67 -19.64
CA ARG A 240 -15.04 0.84 -21.11
C ARG A 240 -16.18 1.72 -21.66
N ILE A 241 -17.16 2.07 -20.85
CA ILE A 241 -18.26 2.95 -21.25
C ILE A 241 -17.96 4.38 -20.78
N MET A 242 -17.34 5.15 -21.66
CA MET A 242 -17.78 6.51 -22.03
C MET A 242 -16.72 7.13 -22.93
N GLN A 243 -17.17 7.76 -24.02
CA GLN A 243 -16.39 8.64 -24.91
C GLN A 243 -15.96 9.94 -24.19
N VAL A 244 -15.54 9.84 -22.92
CA VAL A 244 -15.11 10.96 -22.09
C VAL A 244 -13.61 11.12 -22.26
N LYS A 245 -13.16 12.38 -22.26
CA LYS A 245 -11.74 12.73 -22.24
C LYS A 245 -11.08 12.11 -21.02
N TYR A 246 -10.49 10.92 -21.18
CA TYR A 246 -9.67 10.33 -20.14
C TYR A 246 -8.50 11.25 -19.82
N TYR A 247 -8.25 11.46 -18.52
CA TYR A 247 -6.94 11.94 -18.11
C TYR A 247 -5.88 10.91 -18.50
N GLN A 248 -4.63 11.36 -18.67
CA GLN A 248 -3.55 10.51 -19.14
C GLN A 248 -3.34 9.25 -18.27
N PHE A 249 -3.50 9.36 -16.95
CA PHE A 249 -3.40 8.22 -16.03
C PHE A 249 -4.50 7.17 -16.22
N GLU A 250 -5.73 7.59 -16.58
CA GLU A 250 -6.85 6.67 -16.81
C GLU A 250 -6.63 5.87 -18.09
N ARG A 251 -6.21 6.52 -19.18
CA ARG A 251 -5.86 5.83 -20.44
C ARG A 251 -4.82 4.73 -20.20
N TYR A 252 -3.80 5.03 -19.41
CA TYR A 252 -2.76 4.05 -19.09
C TYR A 252 -3.28 2.89 -18.25
N ARG A 253 -4.10 3.14 -17.22
CA ARG A 253 -4.74 2.08 -16.45
C ARG A 253 -5.55 1.13 -17.35
N HIS A 254 -6.31 1.68 -18.29
CA HIS A 254 -7.07 0.89 -19.25
C HIS A 254 -6.16 0.08 -20.16
N PHE A 255 -5.15 0.70 -20.76
CA PHE A 255 -4.21 0.03 -21.67
C PHE A 255 -3.59 -1.19 -21.00
N VAL A 256 -3.15 -1.02 -19.76
CA VAL A 256 -2.51 -2.05 -18.95
C VAL A 256 -3.48 -3.20 -18.60
N ARG A 257 -4.75 -2.92 -18.32
CA ARG A 257 -5.77 -3.99 -18.11
C ARG A 257 -6.07 -4.76 -19.39
N CYS A 258 -6.14 -4.08 -20.52
CA CYS A 258 -6.32 -4.74 -21.82
C CYS A 258 -5.14 -5.65 -22.16
N LEU A 259 -3.92 -5.18 -21.88
CA LEU A 259 -2.70 -5.97 -21.98
C LEU A 259 -2.77 -7.24 -21.12
N PHE A 260 -3.15 -7.11 -19.83
CA PHE A 260 -3.39 -8.24 -18.92
C PHE A 260 -4.36 -9.25 -19.56
N ILE A 261 -5.54 -8.79 -19.98
CA ILE A 261 -6.62 -9.68 -20.46
C ILE A 261 -6.17 -10.40 -21.73
N ALA A 262 -5.51 -9.70 -22.64
CA ALA A 262 -5.04 -10.27 -23.89
C ALA A 262 -3.92 -11.30 -23.66
N ASP A 263 -2.92 -11.01 -22.82
CA ASP A 263 -1.83 -11.95 -22.53
C ASP A 263 -2.32 -13.16 -21.73
N TYR A 264 -3.19 -12.98 -20.74
CA TYR A 264 -3.82 -14.09 -20.03
C TYR A 264 -4.61 -15.00 -20.98
N ALA A 265 -5.41 -14.42 -21.89
CA ALA A 265 -6.17 -15.19 -22.84
C ALA A 265 -5.29 -15.99 -23.81
N ARG A 266 -4.12 -15.44 -24.19
CA ARG A 266 -3.14 -16.19 -25.01
C ARG A 266 -2.54 -17.37 -24.27
N SER A 267 -2.17 -17.21 -23.00
CA SER A 267 -1.52 -18.28 -22.24
C SER A 267 -2.51 -19.36 -21.79
N TYR A 268 -3.72 -18.97 -21.36
CA TYR A 268 -4.63 -19.85 -20.64
C TYR A 268 -6.02 -20.01 -21.30
N LYS A 269 -6.42 -19.13 -22.23
CA LYS A 269 -7.70 -19.19 -22.96
C LYS A 269 -7.52 -19.25 -24.47
N LEU A 270 -6.72 -20.20 -24.97
CA LEU A 270 -6.34 -20.33 -26.39
C LEU A 270 -7.51 -20.32 -27.40
N LYS A 271 -8.72 -20.66 -26.96
CA LYS A 271 -9.95 -20.64 -27.77
C LYS A 271 -10.58 -19.24 -27.90
N GLU A 272 -10.22 -18.28 -27.05
CA GLU A 272 -10.79 -16.92 -26.99
C GLU A 272 -10.02 -15.92 -27.88
N ARG A 273 -9.75 -16.29 -29.14
CA ARG A 273 -9.05 -15.39 -30.09
C ARG A 273 -9.78 -14.06 -30.31
N GLY A 274 -11.10 -14.06 -30.25
CA GLY A 274 -11.91 -12.84 -30.36
C GLY A 274 -11.62 -11.83 -29.25
N LEU A 275 -11.45 -12.31 -28.01
CA LEU A 275 -11.11 -11.46 -26.87
C LEU A 275 -9.76 -10.78 -27.04
N ILE A 276 -8.76 -11.52 -27.53
CA ILE A 276 -7.43 -10.98 -27.81
C ILE A 276 -7.51 -9.82 -28.81
N ILE A 277 -8.21 -10.04 -29.93
CA ILE A 277 -8.37 -9.05 -31.00
C ILE A 277 -9.09 -7.81 -30.47
N GLU A 278 -10.17 -8.00 -29.71
CA GLU A 278 -10.95 -6.93 -29.10
C GLU A 278 -10.09 -6.04 -28.19
N GLN A 279 -9.31 -6.65 -27.30
CA GLN A 279 -8.44 -5.93 -26.37
C GLN A 279 -7.30 -5.20 -27.11
N GLU A 280 -6.68 -5.83 -28.12
CA GLU A 280 -5.66 -5.18 -28.96
C GLU A 280 -6.21 -3.98 -29.75
N GLN A 281 -7.40 -4.10 -30.33
CA GLN A 281 -8.06 -2.99 -31.02
C GLN A 281 -8.35 -1.82 -30.08
N TYR A 282 -8.74 -2.11 -28.82
CA TYR A 282 -8.98 -1.06 -27.84
C TYR A 282 -7.67 -0.41 -27.37
N MET A 283 -6.61 -1.19 -27.11
CA MET A 283 -5.27 -0.64 -26.83
C MET A 283 -4.78 0.30 -27.93
N MET A 284 -4.98 -0.07 -29.21
CA MET A 284 -4.64 0.77 -30.35
C MET A 284 -5.41 2.10 -30.36
N LYS A 285 -6.67 2.10 -29.91
CA LYS A 285 -7.47 3.33 -29.77
C LYS A 285 -7.02 4.20 -28.58
N LEU A 286 -6.59 3.58 -27.48
CA LEU A 286 -6.13 4.28 -26.28
C LEU A 286 -4.81 5.00 -26.49
N ASP A 287 -3.82 4.33 -27.10
CA ASP A 287 -2.51 4.88 -27.43
C ASP A 287 -1.84 4.09 -28.58
N PRO A 288 -1.88 4.60 -29.83
CA PRO A 288 -1.30 3.92 -30.98
C PRO A 288 0.22 3.72 -30.90
N HIS A 289 0.95 4.68 -30.32
CA HIS A 289 2.41 4.63 -30.23
C HIS A 289 2.87 3.57 -29.24
N LEU A 290 2.20 3.52 -28.09
CA LEU A 290 2.44 2.53 -27.06
C LEU A 290 2.06 1.12 -27.54
N PHE A 291 0.92 0.99 -28.24
CA PHE A 291 0.51 -0.28 -28.84
C PHE A 291 1.50 -0.78 -29.90
N ALA A 292 2.03 0.11 -30.75
CA ALA A 292 3.05 -0.26 -31.73
C ALA A 292 4.33 -0.79 -31.05
N ARG A 293 4.77 -0.17 -29.95
CA ARG A 293 5.91 -0.65 -29.15
C ARG A 293 5.64 -2.04 -28.57
N TYR A 294 4.48 -2.25 -27.95
CA TYR A 294 4.01 -3.54 -27.44
C TYR A 294 4.09 -4.64 -28.52
N ARG A 295 3.55 -4.34 -29.71
CA ARG A 295 3.47 -5.30 -30.82
C ARG A 295 4.85 -5.65 -31.38
N ASN A 296 5.74 -4.66 -31.51
CA ASN A 296 7.10 -4.88 -32.01
C ASN A 296 7.90 -5.78 -31.07
N LYS A 297 7.87 -5.52 -29.75
CA LYS A 297 8.53 -6.38 -28.76
C LYS A 297 7.99 -7.81 -28.74
N ARG A 298 6.71 -8.00 -29.02
CA ARG A 298 6.10 -9.33 -29.02
C ARG A 298 6.48 -10.16 -30.23
N LYS A 299 6.65 -9.55 -31.40
CA LYS A 299 7.14 -10.26 -32.61
C LYS A 299 8.53 -10.86 -32.42
N GLU A 300 9.32 -10.37 -31.47
CA GLU A 300 10.64 -10.90 -31.14
C GLU A 300 10.58 -12.15 -30.22
N LEU A 301 9.40 -12.46 -29.67
CA LEU A 301 9.18 -13.54 -28.69
C LEU A 301 8.34 -14.71 -29.25
N ASP A 302 7.63 -14.51 -30.37
CA ASP A 302 6.88 -15.52 -31.11
C ASP A 302 7.75 -16.09 -32.25
#